data_AF-E3NWN0-F1
#
_entry.id   AF-E3NWN0-F1
#
_cell.length_a   1.000
_cell.length_b   1.000
_cell.length_c   1.000
_cell.angle_alpha   90.00
_cell.angle_beta   90.00
_cell.angle_gamma   90.00
#
_symmetry.space_group_name_H-M   'P 1'
#
loop_
_entity.id
_entity.type
_entity.pdbx_description
1 polymer ?
#
loop_
_entity_poly.entity_id
_entity_poly.type
_entity_poly.pdbx_seq_one_letter_code
_entity_poly.pdbx_strand_id
1 'polypeptide(L)'
;MQVIIVETPEEVGRVAGERIAAVIRRSAFAVLGVATGSSPLGAYAEVARQVSEGSLDTAGVTAFALDEYVGLPQEHPESYHSVIHRTVTEPLRLDPARVHVPDGTASDLEAACADYERRIREAGGVDLQLLGLGANGHIGFNEPTSSFGSRTRPKTLAPKTRQDNARFFDSADQVPVHCLTQGLGTILDARELLLVAQGAGTVVELDGDEMTRIIWQFIKDRLIHPYLDVTLEYYDLGIQHRDETNDQVTVDAAHAIQKHGVGVKCATITPDEARVEEFGLKQMWRSPNGTIRNILGGVIFREPIIISNIPRLVPGWNKPIIIGRHAFGDQYRATDFRFAGEGTLTVEFTPKDGGEPQKFEVYQSLGDGVAQVQYNLDASIRDFARASLIYSLSRNYPVYLSTKNTILKAYDGRFKDIFQGHLRHRVQEQFEAAGLTYEHRPHRRLVASA
;
A
#
# COMPACT_ATOMS: atom_id res chain seq x y z
N MET A 1 -4.14 8.33 19.78
CA MET A 1 -4.61 7.05 19.23
C MET A 1 -4.64 6.05 20.36
N GLN A 2 -5.79 5.44 20.65
CA GLN A 2 -5.94 4.36 21.62
C GLN A 2 -6.13 3.07 20.83
N VAL A 3 -5.37 2.03 21.16
CA VAL A 3 -5.49 0.69 20.55
C VAL A 3 -6.07 -0.23 21.60
N ILE A 4 -7.16 -0.93 21.26
CA ILE A 4 -7.82 -1.90 22.11
C ILE A 4 -7.77 -3.23 21.38
N ILE A 5 -7.14 -4.22 22.00
CA ILE A 5 -7.02 -5.58 21.48
C ILE A 5 -7.88 -6.46 22.38
N VAL A 6 -8.68 -7.29 21.74
CA VAL A 6 -9.62 -8.23 22.37
C VAL A 6 -9.53 -9.56 21.64
N GLU A 7 -9.98 -10.64 22.28
CA GLU A 7 -9.70 -11.99 21.80
C GLU A 7 -10.70 -12.44 20.74
N THR A 8 -11.94 -11.93 20.77
CA THR A 8 -13.00 -12.41 19.87
C THR A 8 -13.71 -11.30 19.09
N PRO A 9 -14.26 -11.59 17.89
CA PRO A 9 -15.10 -10.65 17.15
C PRO A 9 -16.30 -10.11 17.94
N GLU A 10 -16.86 -10.91 18.85
CA GLU A 10 -17.95 -10.49 19.73
C GLU A 10 -17.49 -9.41 20.72
N GLU A 11 -16.29 -9.56 21.28
CA GLU A 11 -15.70 -8.53 22.14
C GLU A 11 -15.38 -7.25 21.38
N VAL A 12 -14.93 -7.36 20.12
CA VAL A 12 -14.73 -6.21 19.23
C VAL A 12 -16.05 -5.46 19.07
N GLY A 13 -17.12 -6.19 18.74
CA GLY A 13 -18.47 -5.64 18.63
C GLY A 13 -18.94 -4.96 19.91
N ARG A 14 -18.73 -5.61 21.07
CA ARG A 14 -19.11 -5.06 22.38
C ARG A 14 -18.39 -3.76 22.71
N VAL A 15 -17.07 -3.72 22.53
CA VAL A 15 -16.25 -2.53 22.82
C VAL A 15 -16.60 -1.38 21.86
N ALA A 16 -16.72 -1.68 20.57
CA ALA A 16 -17.07 -0.68 19.57
C ALA A 16 -18.50 -0.15 19.78
N GLY A 17 -19.47 -1.03 20.04
CA GLY A 17 -20.85 -0.67 20.33
C GLY A 17 -21.00 0.17 21.59
N GLU A 18 -20.28 -0.16 22.66
CA GLU A 18 -20.29 0.65 23.89
C GLU A 18 -19.71 2.05 23.64
N ARG A 19 -18.74 2.19 22.74
CA ARG A 19 -18.21 3.51 22.38
C ARG A 19 -19.24 4.35 21.63
N ILE A 20 -19.98 3.75 20.70
CA ILE A 20 -21.10 4.42 19.99
C ILE A 20 -22.18 4.82 21.01
N ALA A 21 -22.58 3.89 21.89
CA ALA A 21 -23.56 4.15 22.93
C ALA A 21 -23.14 5.30 23.86
N ALA A 22 -21.85 5.38 24.23
CA ALA A 22 -21.32 6.47 25.04
C ALA A 22 -21.44 7.84 24.36
N VAL A 23 -21.32 7.91 23.02
CA VAL A 23 -21.53 9.16 22.26
C VAL A 23 -23.01 9.55 22.25
N ILE A 24 -23.91 8.59 22.00
CA ILE A 24 -25.36 8.81 22.03
C ILE A 24 -25.83 9.26 23.43
N ARG A 25 -25.31 8.66 24.51
CA ARG A 25 -25.66 9.09 25.88
C ARG A 25 -25.18 10.50 26.22
N ARG A 26 -24.12 10.99 25.57
CA ARG A 26 -23.62 12.36 25.77
C ARG A 26 -24.48 13.40 25.06
N SER A 27 -25.15 13.03 23.96
CA SER A 27 -25.99 13.92 23.18
C SER A 27 -27.16 13.15 22.56
N ALA A 28 -28.38 13.51 22.96
CA ALA A 28 -29.60 12.96 22.36
C ALA A 28 -29.73 13.28 20.85
N PHE A 29 -28.93 14.22 20.34
CA PHE A 29 -28.84 14.60 18.93
C PHE A 29 -27.47 14.26 18.33
N ALA A 30 -26.84 13.18 18.80
CA ALA A 30 -25.54 12.74 18.28
C ALA A 30 -25.59 12.50 16.77
N VAL A 31 -24.51 12.87 16.09
CA VAL A 31 -24.32 12.63 14.66
C VAL A 31 -23.31 11.51 14.45
N LEU A 32 -23.74 10.41 13.86
CA LEU A 32 -22.91 9.22 13.64
C LEU A 32 -22.52 9.09 12.17
N GLY A 33 -21.27 8.77 11.91
CA GLY A 33 -20.81 8.27 10.63
C GLY A 33 -20.89 6.74 10.63
N VAL A 34 -21.63 6.17 9.69
CA VAL A 34 -21.89 4.72 9.62
C VAL A 34 -21.24 4.09 8.39
N ALA A 35 -20.68 2.91 8.57
CA ALA A 35 -20.02 2.13 7.53
C ALA A 35 -20.85 0.88 7.18
N THR A 36 -20.76 0.46 5.93
CA THR A 36 -21.23 -0.87 5.47
C THR A 36 -20.09 -1.90 5.60
N GLY A 37 -20.39 -3.16 5.27
CA GLY A 37 -19.43 -4.27 5.34
C GLY A 37 -19.53 -5.08 6.64
N SER A 38 -18.69 -6.11 6.76
CA SER A 38 -18.77 -7.11 7.86
C SER A 38 -18.20 -6.62 9.19
N SER A 39 -17.14 -5.79 9.16
CA SER A 39 -16.46 -5.30 10.37
C SER A 39 -17.37 -4.50 11.33
N PRO A 40 -18.23 -3.56 10.87
CA PRO A 40 -19.06 -2.77 11.77
C PRO A 40 -20.28 -3.51 12.33
N LEU A 41 -20.67 -4.67 11.79
CA LEU A 41 -21.92 -5.37 12.18
C LEU A 41 -21.97 -5.73 13.67
N GLY A 42 -20.85 -6.16 14.26
CA GLY A 42 -20.79 -6.47 15.68
C GLY A 42 -21.06 -5.25 16.57
N ALA A 43 -20.61 -4.07 16.15
CA ALA A 43 -20.84 -2.82 16.86
C ALA A 43 -22.33 -2.44 16.81
N TYR A 44 -22.96 -2.53 15.62
CA TYR A 44 -24.39 -2.26 15.48
C TYR A 44 -25.26 -3.25 16.25
N ALA A 45 -24.88 -4.53 16.29
CA ALA A 45 -25.59 -5.55 17.06
C ALA A 45 -25.60 -5.23 18.57
N GLU A 46 -24.47 -4.76 19.11
CA GLU A 46 -24.41 -4.34 20.52
C GLU A 46 -25.26 -3.09 20.78
N VAL A 47 -25.23 -2.09 19.90
CA VAL A 47 -26.09 -0.89 20.05
C VAL A 47 -27.57 -1.28 19.96
N ALA A 48 -27.94 -2.13 19.00
CA ALA A 48 -29.30 -2.65 18.84
C ALA A 48 -29.76 -3.42 20.10
N ARG A 49 -28.89 -4.22 20.71
CA ARG A 49 -29.16 -4.90 21.98
C ARG A 49 -29.51 -3.87 23.06
N GLN A 50 -28.68 -2.84 23.23
CA GLN A 50 -28.91 -1.79 24.24
C GLN A 50 -30.21 -1.00 24.00
N VAL A 51 -30.57 -0.73 22.74
CA VAL A 51 -31.84 -0.10 22.35
C VAL A 51 -33.03 -1.02 22.65
N SER A 52 -32.92 -2.31 22.34
CA SER A 52 -33.99 -3.29 22.58
C SER A 52 -34.29 -3.49 24.07
N GLU A 53 -33.26 -3.37 24.91
CA GLU A 53 -33.33 -3.42 26.38
C GLU A 53 -33.82 -2.10 27.01
N GLY A 54 -33.97 -1.04 26.21
CA GLY A 54 -34.39 0.29 26.70
C GLY A 54 -33.30 1.07 27.44
N SER A 55 -32.03 0.63 27.35
CA SER A 55 -30.88 1.27 28.01
C SER A 55 -30.22 2.37 27.17
N LEU A 56 -30.70 2.54 25.92
CA LEU A 56 -30.21 3.54 24.98
C LEU A 56 -31.38 4.07 24.13
N ASP A 57 -31.54 5.39 24.11
CA ASP A 57 -32.50 6.08 23.24
C ASP A 57 -31.75 6.68 22.04
N THR A 58 -32.26 6.41 20.84
CA THR A 58 -31.66 6.77 19.56
C THR A 58 -32.57 7.65 18.71
N ALA A 59 -33.75 8.05 19.21
CA ALA A 59 -34.77 8.75 18.42
C ALA A 59 -34.28 10.08 17.82
N GLY A 60 -33.36 10.78 18.49
CA GLY A 60 -32.80 12.04 18.02
C GLY A 60 -31.52 11.92 17.20
N VAL A 61 -30.96 10.72 17.05
CA VAL A 61 -29.68 10.47 16.37
C VAL A 61 -29.80 10.71 14.87
N THR A 62 -28.78 11.34 14.30
CA THR A 62 -28.61 11.51 12.84
C THR A 62 -27.46 10.64 12.37
N ALA A 63 -27.60 9.99 11.21
CA ALA A 63 -26.57 9.11 10.66
C ALA A 63 -26.20 9.47 9.22
N PHE A 64 -24.91 9.39 8.89
CA PHE A 64 -24.36 9.60 7.55
C PHE A 64 -23.55 8.38 7.11
N ALA A 65 -23.95 7.74 6.02
CA ALA A 65 -23.23 6.61 5.43
C ALA A 65 -22.03 7.04 4.58
N LEU A 66 -20.96 6.24 4.61
CA LEU A 66 -19.73 6.56 3.87
C LEU A 66 -19.90 6.57 2.35
N ASP A 67 -20.68 5.63 1.79
CA ASP A 67 -20.60 5.30 0.38
C ASP A 67 -21.98 4.99 -0.23
N GLU A 68 -22.08 5.05 -1.55
CA GLU A 68 -23.19 4.49 -2.34
C GLU A 68 -22.72 4.11 -3.75
N TYR A 69 -23.35 3.12 -4.37
CA TYR A 69 -23.13 2.81 -5.78
C TYR A 69 -23.82 3.79 -6.71
N VAL A 70 -23.16 4.16 -7.81
CA VAL A 70 -23.78 4.99 -8.84
C VAL A 70 -24.62 4.13 -9.78
N GLY A 71 -25.86 4.54 -10.02
CA GLY A 71 -26.78 3.91 -10.98
C GLY A 71 -27.53 2.69 -10.46
N LEU A 72 -27.37 2.33 -9.18
CA LEU A 72 -28.15 1.28 -8.54
C LEU A 72 -29.44 1.88 -7.95
N PRO A 73 -30.64 1.31 -8.19
CA PRO A 73 -31.87 1.78 -7.55
C PRO A 73 -31.78 1.73 -6.02
N GLN A 74 -32.39 2.70 -5.33
CA GLN A 74 -32.32 2.77 -3.86
C GLN A 74 -32.94 1.55 -3.19
N GLU A 75 -33.93 0.92 -3.82
CA GLU A 75 -34.62 -0.29 -3.35
C GLU A 75 -33.86 -1.58 -3.69
N HIS A 76 -32.77 -1.51 -4.45
CA HIS A 76 -31.96 -2.67 -4.75
C HIS A 76 -31.40 -3.26 -3.44
N PRO A 77 -31.43 -4.60 -3.23
CA PRO A 77 -30.98 -5.21 -1.97
C PRO A 77 -29.56 -4.85 -1.54
N GLU A 78 -28.69 -4.64 -2.54
CA GLU A 78 -27.27 -4.28 -2.38
C GLU A 78 -26.98 -2.77 -2.52
N SER A 79 -28.00 -1.91 -2.65
CA SER A 79 -27.78 -0.46 -2.48
C SER A 79 -27.33 -0.22 -1.05
N TYR A 80 -26.42 0.72 -0.85
CA TYR A 80 -25.99 1.02 0.51
C TYR A 80 -27.10 1.71 1.31
N HIS A 81 -28.06 2.36 0.64
CA HIS A 81 -29.34 2.72 1.23
C HIS A 81 -30.07 1.52 1.86
N SER A 82 -30.32 0.44 1.11
CA SER A 82 -31.00 -0.77 1.62
C SER A 82 -30.18 -1.49 2.69
N VAL A 83 -28.86 -1.57 2.52
CA VAL A 83 -27.97 -2.21 3.49
C VAL A 83 -27.97 -1.44 4.80
N ILE A 84 -27.83 -0.10 4.78
CA ILE A 84 -27.87 0.75 5.97
C ILE A 84 -29.25 0.68 6.62
N HIS A 85 -30.33 0.66 5.84
CA HIS A 85 -31.67 0.49 6.39
C HIS A 85 -31.78 -0.80 7.23
N ARG A 86 -31.36 -1.93 6.66
CA ARG A 86 -31.42 -3.26 7.28
C ARG A 86 -30.45 -3.44 8.46
N THR A 87 -29.27 -2.83 8.40
CA THR A 87 -28.19 -3.09 9.37
C THR A 87 -28.06 -2.01 10.45
N VAL A 88 -28.56 -0.81 10.19
CA VAL A 88 -28.43 0.35 11.08
C VAL A 88 -29.81 0.92 11.41
N THR A 89 -30.58 1.38 10.42
CA THR A 89 -31.83 2.13 10.66
C THR A 89 -32.85 1.32 11.45
N GLU A 90 -33.22 0.13 10.97
CA GLU A 90 -34.20 -0.72 11.65
C GLU A 90 -33.70 -1.25 13.00
N PRO A 91 -32.49 -1.86 13.11
CA PRO A 91 -32.06 -2.47 14.36
C PRO A 91 -31.81 -1.46 15.49
N LEU A 92 -31.32 -0.26 15.15
CA LEU A 92 -31.09 0.80 16.13
C LEU A 92 -32.33 1.69 16.33
N ARG A 93 -33.45 1.42 15.63
CA ARG A 93 -34.69 2.20 15.67
C ARG A 93 -34.48 3.69 15.40
N LEU A 94 -33.61 4.01 14.43
CA LEU A 94 -33.37 5.38 14.00
C LEU A 94 -34.58 5.91 13.22
N ASP A 95 -34.83 7.22 13.30
CA ASP A 95 -35.76 7.90 12.39
C ASP A 95 -35.18 7.85 10.96
N PRO A 96 -35.84 7.20 9.98
CA PRO A 96 -35.34 7.12 8.61
C PRO A 96 -35.11 8.49 7.97
N ALA A 97 -35.84 9.54 8.39
CA ALA A 97 -35.63 10.89 7.88
C ALA A 97 -34.30 11.53 8.32
N ARG A 98 -33.63 10.94 9.33
CA ARG A 98 -32.33 11.37 9.87
C ARG A 98 -31.18 10.47 9.45
N VAL A 99 -31.43 9.48 8.58
CA VAL A 99 -30.40 8.60 8.03
C VAL A 99 -30.13 9.01 6.59
N HIS A 100 -28.89 9.38 6.30
CA HIS A 100 -28.49 9.96 5.03
C HIS A 100 -27.43 9.10 4.33
N VAL A 101 -27.71 8.71 3.09
CA VAL A 101 -26.79 7.99 2.22
C VAL A 101 -26.49 8.87 0.99
N PRO A 102 -25.26 8.88 0.44
CA PRO A 102 -24.97 9.62 -0.78
C PRO A 102 -25.93 9.25 -1.92
N ASP A 103 -26.42 10.23 -2.69
CA ASP A 103 -27.38 9.96 -3.77
C ASP A 103 -26.67 9.51 -5.07
N GLY A 104 -26.48 8.20 -5.21
CA GLY A 104 -25.91 7.58 -6.41
C GLY A 104 -26.83 7.57 -7.64
N THR A 105 -28.06 8.07 -7.53
CA THR A 105 -29.05 8.13 -8.63
C THR A 105 -29.23 9.54 -9.19
N ALA A 106 -28.59 10.54 -8.58
CA ALA A 106 -28.67 11.92 -9.02
C ALA A 106 -28.15 12.10 -10.46
N SER A 107 -28.82 12.96 -11.24
CA SER A 107 -28.37 13.34 -12.58
C SER A 107 -27.08 14.16 -12.56
N ASP A 108 -26.87 14.93 -11.49
CA ASP A 108 -25.64 15.67 -11.21
C ASP A 108 -25.00 15.13 -9.91
N LEU A 109 -24.06 14.20 -10.08
CA LEU A 109 -23.37 13.54 -8.97
C LEU A 109 -22.45 14.48 -8.19
N GLU A 110 -21.88 15.51 -8.83
CA GLU A 110 -21.01 16.47 -8.14
C GLU A 110 -21.83 17.38 -7.24
N ALA A 111 -22.98 17.87 -7.72
CA ALA A 111 -23.91 18.64 -6.91
C ALA A 111 -24.48 17.80 -5.75
N ALA A 112 -24.78 16.51 -5.97
CA ALA A 112 -25.22 15.59 -4.92
C ALA A 112 -24.14 15.40 -3.84
N CYS A 113 -22.88 15.24 -4.22
CA CYS A 113 -21.76 15.17 -3.27
C CYS A 113 -21.61 16.47 -2.46
N ALA A 114 -21.74 17.63 -3.11
CA ALA A 114 -21.65 18.92 -2.44
C ALA A 114 -22.82 19.19 -1.49
N ASP A 115 -24.03 18.74 -1.83
CA ASP A 115 -25.19 18.74 -0.93
C ASP A 115 -24.96 17.83 0.27
N TYR A 116 -24.41 16.63 0.05
CA TYR A 116 -24.09 15.70 1.13
C TYR A 116 -23.11 16.31 2.16
N GLU A 117 -22.03 16.94 1.68
CA GLU A 117 -21.08 17.69 2.51
C GLU A 117 -21.72 18.88 3.25
N ARG A 118 -22.74 19.51 2.65
CA ARG A 118 -23.49 20.59 3.30
C ARG A 118 -24.37 20.04 4.43
N ARG A 119 -25.09 18.95 4.20
CA ARG A 119 -25.96 18.31 5.22
C ARG A 119 -25.16 17.87 6.44
N ILE A 120 -23.96 17.29 6.25
CA ILE A 120 -23.06 16.94 7.36
C ILE A 120 -22.70 18.17 8.21
N ARG A 121 -22.36 19.30 7.55
CA ARG A 121 -22.03 20.56 8.24
C ARG A 121 -23.24 21.17 8.95
N GLU A 122 -24.40 21.16 8.32
CA GLU A 122 -25.66 21.66 8.91
C GLU A 122 -26.11 20.84 10.12
N ALA A 123 -25.79 19.54 10.15
CA ALA A 123 -25.98 18.68 11.32
C ALA A 123 -24.98 18.94 12.45
N GLY A 124 -23.96 19.80 12.24
CA GLY A 124 -22.94 20.14 13.25
C GLY A 124 -21.65 19.31 13.17
N GLY A 125 -21.45 18.56 12.09
CA GLY A 125 -20.34 17.63 11.89
C GLY A 125 -20.59 16.26 12.54
N VAL A 126 -19.74 15.29 12.20
CA VAL A 126 -19.84 13.91 12.73
C VAL A 126 -19.18 13.82 14.11
N ASP A 127 -19.92 13.36 15.13
CA ASP A 127 -19.40 13.17 16.48
C ASP A 127 -18.53 11.92 16.59
N LEU A 128 -18.96 10.81 15.97
CA LEU A 128 -18.18 9.58 15.86
C LEU A 128 -18.37 8.95 14.50
N GLN A 129 -17.27 8.73 13.79
CA GLN A 129 -17.23 8.00 12.53
C GLN A 129 -16.75 6.56 12.77
N LEU A 130 -17.64 5.60 12.58
CA LEU A 130 -17.29 4.19 12.56
C LEU A 130 -16.68 3.83 11.20
N LEU A 131 -15.55 3.14 11.22
CA LEU A 131 -14.79 2.74 10.04
C LEU A 131 -14.48 1.25 10.11
N GLY A 132 -14.66 0.55 9.00
CA GLY A 132 -14.06 -0.76 8.76
C GLY A 132 -12.76 -0.61 7.98
N LEU A 133 -11.88 -1.61 8.10
CA LEU A 133 -10.67 -1.72 7.29
C LEU A 133 -10.79 -2.87 6.29
N GLY A 134 -10.64 -2.57 5.00
CA GLY A 134 -10.54 -3.60 3.97
C GLY A 134 -9.22 -4.37 4.02
N ALA A 135 -9.14 -5.54 3.37
CA ALA A 135 -7.95 -6.41 3.38
C ALA A 135 -6.69 -5.72 2.82
N ASN A 136 -6.85 -4.75 1.92
CA ASN A 136 -5.76 -3.93 1.36
C ASN A 136 -5.57 -2.60 2.12
N GLY A 137 -6.27 -2.39 3.24
CA GLY A 137 -6.21 -1.16 4.04
C GLY A 137 -7.11 -0.01 3.56
N HIS A 138 -8.01 -0.25 2.60
CA HIS A 138 -8.97 0.78 2.17
C HIS A 138 -9.99 1.12 3.27
N ILE A 139 -10.56 2.32 3.19
CA ILE A 139 -11.62 2.82 4.08
C ILE A 139 -12.80 3.31 3.23
N GLY A 140 -13.97 2.70 3.38
CA GLY A 140 -15.08 2.92 2.44
C GLY A 140 -14.63 2.55 1.02
N PHE A 141 -14.94 3.38 0.02
CA PHE A 141 -14.33 3.24 -1.32
C PHE A 141 -13.07 4.11 -1.54
N ASN A 142 -12.41 4.55 -0.46
CA ASN A 142 -11.11 5.21 -0.53
C ASN A 142 -9.98 4.17 -0.53
N GLU A 143 -9.49 3.86 -1.73
CA GLU A 143 -8.31 3.00 -1.92
C GLU A 143 -7.06 3.57 -1.25
N PRO A 144 -6.05 2.72 -0.92
CA PRO A 144 -4.73 3.18 -0.55
C PRO A 144 -4.24 4.23 -1.56
N THR A 145 -3.63 5.31 -1.05
CA THR A 145 -3.23 6.53 -1.79
C THR A 145 -4.33 7.53 -2.12
N SER A 146 -5.55 7.35 -1.61
CA SER A 146 -6.55 8.44 -1.64
C SER A 146 -6.05 9.67 -0.87
N SER A 147 -6.35 10.87 -1.37
CA SER A 147 -5.88 12.13 -0.78
C SER A 147 -6.53 12.38 0.59
N PHE A 148 -5.74 12.74 1.59
CA PHE A 148 -6.23 13.20 2.90
C PHE A 148 -7.03 14.51 2.83
N GLY A 149 -6.89 15.29 1.75
CA GLY A 149 -7.69 16.49 1.51
C GLY A 149 -8.98 16.24 0.72
N SER A 150 -9.27 14.99 0.34
CA SER A 150 -10.45 14.68 -0.48
C SER A 150 -11.76 14.86 0.30
N ARG A 151 -12.77 15.40 -0.39
CA ARG A 151 -14.17 15.49 0.05
C ARG A 151 -14.99 14.36 -0.58
N THR A 152 -16.27 14.28 -0.22
CA THR A 152 -17.24 13.38 -0.87
C THR A 152 -17.20 13.58 -2.38
N ARG A 153 -17.05 12.50 -3.14
CA ARG A 153 -16.82 12.57 -4.59
C ARG A 153 -17.26 11.32 -5.33
N PRO A 154 -17.56 11.42 -6.63
CA PRO A 154 -17.65 10.26 -7.50
C PRO A 154 -16.27 9.60 -7.68
N LYS A 155 -16.26 8.28 -7.74
CA LYS A 155 -15.05 7.48 -7.91
C LYS A 155 -15.32 6.23 -8.73
N THR A 156 -14.35 5.83 -9.55
CA THR A 156 -14.34 4.51 -10.20
C THR A 156 -13.83 3.47 -9.21
N LEU A 157 -14.61 2.40 -9.02
CA LEU A 157 -14.25 1.29 -8.15
C LEU A 157 -13.03 0.55 -8.70
N ALA A 158 -12.11 0.17 -7.80
CA ALA A 158 -10.97 -0.63 -8.18
C ALA A 158 -11.43 -2.02 -8.65
N PRO A 159 -10.75 -2.64 -9.62
CA PRO A 159 -11.10 -3.99 -10.09
C PRO A 159 -11.15 -5.02 -8.96
N LYS A 160 -10.25 -4.92 -7.98
CA LYS A 160 -10.22 -5.80 -6.81
C LYS A 160 -11.46 -5.63 -5.93
N THR A 161 -11.84 -4.38 -5.64
CA THR A 161 -13.06 -4.06 -4.88
C THR A 161 -14.31 -4.55 -5.59
N ARG A 162 -14.39 -4.42 -6.92
CA ARG A 162 -15.49 -5.02 -7.71
C ARG A 162 -15.50 -6.55 -7.61
N GLN A 163 -14.33 -7.19 -7.67
CA GLN A 163 -14.21 -8.64 -7.51
C GLN A 163 -14.63 -9.11 -6.11
N ASP A 164 -14.24 -8.37 -5.07
CA ASP A 164 -14.56 -8.71 -3.69
C ASP A 164 -16.06 -8.49 -3.39
N ASN A 165 -16.68 -7.49 -4.03
CA ASN A 165 -18.11 -7.22 -3.90
C ASN A 165 -18.99 -8.09 -4.80
N ALA A 166 -18.43 -8.72 -5.84
CA ALA A 166 -19.19 -9.59 -6.76
C ALA A 166 -19.93 -10.73 -6.04
N ARG A 167 -19.47 -11.15 -4.85
CA ARG A 167 -20.16 -12.16 -4.01
C ARG A 167 -21.54 -11.75 -3.52
N PHE A 168 -21.87 -10.46 -3.59
CA PHE A 168 -23.17 -9.91 -3.18
C PHE A 168 -24.14 -9.73 -4.35
N PHE A 169 -23.67 -9.91 -5.59
CA PHE A 169 -24.47 -9.74 -6.80
C PHE A 169 -24.61 -11.09 -7.52
N ASP A 170 -25.62 -11.24 -8.39
CA ASP A 170 -25.82 -12.48 -9.15
C ASP A 170 -24.67 -12.71 -10.15
N SER A 171 -24.01 -11.65 -10.61
CA SER A 171 -22.81 -11.72 -11.45
C SER A 171 -21.86 -10.54 -11.24
N ALA A 172 -20.58 -10.73 -11.58
CA ALA A 172 -19.58 -9.68 -11.48
C ALA A 172 -19.86 -8.47 -12.39
N ASP A 173 -20.60 -8.66 -13.48
CA ASP A 173 -20.97 -7.60 -14.42
C ASP A 173 -22.06 -6.68 -13.86
N GLN A 174 -22.86 -7.16 -12.91
CA GLN A 174 -23.86 -6.35 -12.20
C GLN A 174 -23.25 -5.43 -11.15
N VAL A 175 -22.00 -5.66 -10.74
CA VAL A 175 -21.31 -4.78 -9.80
C VAL A 175 -21.04 -3.45 -10.48
N PRO A 176 -21.57 -2.32 -9.96
CA PRO A 176 -21.38 -1.01 -10.57
C PRO A 176 -19.91 -0.66 -10.74
N VAL A 177 -19.62 0.17 -11.75
CA VAL A 177 -18.25 0.64 -12.04
C VAL A 177 -17.93 1.91 -11.25
N HIS A 178 -18.95 2.71 -10.96
CA HIS A 178 -18.83 4.00 -10.29
C HIS A 178 -19.53 3.95 -8.92
N CYS A 179 -19.03 4.77 -8.00
CA CYS A 179 -19.55 4.93 -6.65
C CYS A 179 -19.41 6.39 -6.21
N LEU A 180 -20.16 6.77 -5.19
CA LEU A 180 -19.92 7.96 -4.38
C LEU A 180 -19.27 7.50 -3.09
N THR A 181 -18.29 8.26 -2.60
CA THR A 181 -17.57 7.95 -1.36
C THR A 181 -17.25 9.22 -0.60
N GLN A 182 -17.46 9.21 0.70
CA GLN A 182 -17.02 10.24 1.62
C GLN A 182 -15.48 10.29 1.58
N GLY A 183 -14.93 11.46 1.29
CA GLY A 183 -13.48 11.62 1.19
C GLY A 183 -12.78 11.51 2.56
N LEU A 184 -11.48 11.19 2.53
CA LEU A 184 -10.70 11.07 3.76
C LEU A 184 -10.65 12.38 4.56
N GLY A 185 -10.71 13.54 3.91
CA GLY A 185 -10.76 14.83 4.60
C GLY A 185 -12.06 15.01 5.37
N THR A 186 -13.19 14.60 4.79
CA THR A 186 -14.50 14.64 5.47
C THR A 186 -14.57 13.63 6.61
N ILE A 187 -13.99 12.44 6.45
CA ILE A 187 -13.84 11.46 7.55
C ILE A 187 -13.01 12.06 8.69
N LEU A 188 -11.85 12.66 8.38
CA LEU A 188 -10.93 13.25 9.36
C LEU A 188 -11.50 14.47 10.10
N ASP A 189 -12.53 15.13 9.58
CA ASP A 189 -13.22 16.23 10.24
C ASP A 189 -14.14 15.76 11.40
N ALA A 190 -14.38 14.45 11.55
CA ALA A 190 -15.15 13.90 12.65
C ALA A 190 -14.44 14.13 14.01
N ARG A 191 -15.21 14.36 15.08
CA ARG A 191 -14.65 14.58 16.43
C ARG A 191 -13.96 13.34 16.97
N GLU A 192 -14.45 12.17 16.58
CA GLU A 192 -13.89 10.88 16.93
C GLU A 192 -13.92 9.90 15.76
N LEU A 193 -12.83 9.13 15.60
CA LEU A 193 -12.72 8.03 14.66
C LEU A 193 -12.64 6.71 15.41
N LEU A 194 -13.56 5.79 15.11
CA LEU A 194 -13.55 4.43 15.64
C LEU A 194 -13.28 3.45 14.49
N LEU A 195 -12.04 3.00 14.39
CA LEU A 195 -11.63 2.01 13.39
C LEU A 195 -11.74 0.60 13.98
N VAL A 196 -12.49 -0.26 13.30
CA VAL A 196 -12.65 -1.68 13.65
C VAL A 196 -11.98 -2.55 12.58
N ALA A 197 -11.03 -3.37 13.02
CA ALA A 197 -10.34 -4.34 12.19
C ALA A 197 -10.34 -5.70 12.88
N GLN A 198 -10.77 -6.72 12.14
CA GLN A 198 -10.79 -8.11 12.57
C GLN A 198 -10.68 -9.01 11.34
N GLY A 199 -10.01 -10.15 11.48
CA GLY A 199 -9.83 -11.10 10.38
C GLY A 199 -8.50 -11.84 10.48
N ALA A 200 -8.40 -12.93 9.74
CA ALA A 200 -7.17 -13.70 9.63
C ALA A 200 -6.32 -13.19 8.46
N GLY A 201 -5.01 -13.06 8.70
CA GLY A 201 -4.02 -12.74 7.68
C GLY A 201 -2.70 -13.42 8.03
N THR A 202 -2.03 -13.96 7.01
CA THR A 202 -0.72 -14.57 7.16
C THR A 202 0.35 -13.58 6.74
N VAL A 203 1.33 -13.34 7.62
CA VAL A 203 2.54 -12.60 7.29
C VAL A 203 3.68 -13.61 7.14
N VAL A 204 4.43 -13.52 6.04
CA VAL A 204 5.61 -14.37 5.87
C VAL A 204 6.74 -13.80 6.73
N GLU A 205 7.26 -14.63 7.63
CA GLU A 205 8.37 -14.28 8.50
C GLU A 205 9.66 -14.89 7.95
N LEU A 206 10.64 -14.05 7.65
CA LEU A 206 11.94 -14.47 7.14
C LEU A 206 12.99 -14.15 8.23
N ASP A 207 13.41 -15.17 8.97
CA ASP A 207 14.39 -15.02 10.03
C ASP A 207 15.80 -14.75 9.49
N GLY A 208 16.76 -14.49 10.36
CA GLY A 208 18.08 -14.01 9.97
C GLY A 208 19.20 -14.50 10.86
N ASP A 209 20.27 -13.72 10.88
CA ASP A 209 21.56 -14.10 11.45
C ASP A 209 22.02 -13.16 12.58
N GLU A 210 23.05 -13.60 13.32
CA GLU A 210 23.82 -12.81 14.29
C GLU A 210 22.95 -12.06 15.32
N MET A 211 23.32 -10.82 15.64
CA MET A 211 22.63 -9.97 16.61
C MET A 211 21.19 -9.68 16.20
N THR A 212 20.92 -9.59 14.89
CA THR A 212 19.58 -9.29 14.40
C THR A 212 18.62 -10.43 14.68
N ARG A 213 19.05 -11.70 14.62
CA ARG A 213 18.23 -12.86 15.01
C ARG A 213 17.78 -12.79 16.47
N ILE A 214 18.69 -12.38 17.37
CA ILE A 214 18.38 -12.24 18.81
C ILE A 214 17.36 -11.12 19.05
N ILE A 215 17.60 -9.95 18.43
CA ILE A 215 16.67 -8.80 18.53
C ILE A 215 15.31 -9.15 17.93
N TRP A 216 15.30 -9.90 16.83
CA TRP A 216 14.07 -10.33 16.15
C TRP A 216 13.16 -11.13 17.08
N GLN A 217 13.72 -12.10 17.80
CA GLN A 217 12.96 -12.88 18.78
C GLN A 217 12.38 -11.99 19.89
N PHE A 218 13.17 -11.04 20.42
CA PHE A 218 12.69 -10.09 21.42
C PHE A 218 11.52 -9.24 20.90
N ILE A 219 11.60 -8.73 19.66
CA ILE A 219 10.54 -7.93 19.06
C ILE A 219 9.25 -8.75 18.98
N LYS A 220 9.32 -9.98 18.47
CA LYS A 220 8.14 -10.86 18.37
C LYS A 220 7.48 -11.08 19.74
N ASP A 221 8.27 -11.51 20.72
CA ASP A 221 7.74 -11.95 22.01
C ASP A 221 7.25 -10.81 22.89
N ARG A 222 7.85 -9.62 22.78
CA ARG A 222 7.58 -8.50 23.69
C ARG A 222 6.75 -7.40 23.07
N LEU A 223 6.82 -7.23 21.75
CA LEU A 223 6.23 -6.08 21.07
C LEU A 223 5.15 -6.46 20.06
N ILE A 224 5.09 -7.72 19.61
CA ILE A 224 4.08 -8.17 18.64
C ILE A 224 3.07 -9.11 19.29
N HIS A 225 3.45 -10.32 19.67
CA HIS A 225 2.50 -11.35 20.17
C HIS A 225 1.66 -10.94 21.39
N PRO A 226 2.13 -10.11 22.33
CA PRO A 226 1.28 -9.64 23.43
C PRO A 226 0.14 -8.71 22.98
N TYR A 227 0.23 -8.16 21.78
CA TYR A 227 -0.67 -7.11 21.28
C TYR A 227 -1.32 -7.46 19.95
N LEU A 228 -0.89 -8.52 19.28
CA LEU A 228 -1.39 -8.89 17.96
C LEU A 228 -1.37 -10.41 17.82
N ASP A 229 -2.56 -10.99 17.71
CA ASP A 229 -2.71 -12.36 17.22
C ASP A 229 -2.54 -12.36 15.70
N VAL A 230 -1.38 -12.83 15.25
CA VAL A 230 -0.98 -12.83 13.83
C VAL A 230 -0.43 -14.20 13.46
N THR A 231 -0.91 -14.73 12.34
CA THR A 231 -0.36 -15.95 11.76
C THR A 231 0.94 -15.64 11.03
N LEU A 232 2.05 -16.22 11.48
CA LEU A 232 3.36 -16.10 10.84
C LEU A 232 3.70 -17.40 10.09
N GLU A 233 3.88 -17.33 8.77
CA GLU A 233 4.43 -18.43 7.99
C GLU A 233 5.97 -18.29 7.99
N TYR A 234 6.62 -19.14 8.77
CA TYR A 234 8.03 -18.99 9.15
C TYR A 234 9.00 -19.64 8.16
N TYR A 235 10.05 -18.89 7.80
CA TYR A 235 11.18 -19.34 6.98
C TYR A 235 12.50 -18.92 7.64
N ASP A 236 13.34 -19.89 8.00
CA ASP A 236 14.67 -19.59 8.56
C ASP A 236 15.66 -19.26 7.44
N LEU A 237 16.02 -17.98 7.26
CA LEU A 237 17.08 -17.60 6.31
C LEU A 237 18.46 -17.46 6.96
N GLY A 238 18.65 -18.02 8.14
CA GLY A 238 19.95 -18.17 8.76
C GLY A 238 20.94 -18.88 7.82
N ILE A 239 22.20 -18.46 7.84
CA ILE A 239 23.22 -18.93 6.89
C ILE A 239 23.38 -20.46 6.89
N GLN A 240 23.28 -21.09 8.06
CA GLN A 240 23.37 -22.54 8.20
C GLN A 240 22.17 -23.26 7.59
N HIS A 241 20.94 -22.78 7.83
CA HIS A 241 19.75 -23.40 7.26
C HIS A 241 19.65 -23.18 5.74
N ARG A 242 20.12 -22.03 5.25
CA ARG A 242 20.30 -21.82 3.81
C ARG A 242 21.32 -22.79 3.23
N ASP A 243 22.44 -23.03 3.90
CA ASP A 243 23.40 -24.03 3.43
C ASP A 243 22.81 -25.44 3.41
N GLU A 244 22.13 -25.86 4.49
CA GLU A 244 21.44 -27.15 4.59
C GLU A 244 20.48 -27.39 3.42
N THR A 245 19.64 -26.39 3.11
CA THR A 245 18.60 -26.46 2.06
C THR A 245 19.09 -26.12 0.66
N ASN A 246 20.40 -25.93 0.47
CA ASN A 246 20.99 -25.46 -0.78
C ASN A 246 20.36 -24.14 -1.30
N ASP A 247 20.05 -23.24 -0.37
CA ASP A 247 19.39 -21.94 -0.55
C ASP A 247 17.94 -22.01 -1.08
N GLN A 248 17.33 -23.19 -1.11
CA GLN A 248 15.93 -23.36 -1.54
C GLN A 248 14.95 -22.63 -0.61
N VAL A 249 15.23 -22.58 0.70
CA VAL A 249 14.40 -21.85 1.68
C VAL A 249 14.24 -20.37 1.33
N THR A 250 15.25 -19.74 0.73
CA THR A 250 15.19 -18.35 0.28
C THR A 250 14.19 -18.16 -0.88
N VAL A 251 14.14 -19.13 -1.80
CA VAL A 251 13.22 -19.13 -2.94
C VAL A 251 11.79 -19.38 -2.48
N ASP A 252 11.61 -20.37 -1.59
CA ASP A 252 10.31 -20.73 -1.04
C ASP A 252 9.70 -19.55 -0.26
N ALA A 253 10.50 -18.87 0.56
CA ALA A 253 10.08 -17.67 1.28
C ALA A 253 9.63 -16.54 0.33
N ALA A 254 10.32 -16.35 -0.80
CA ALA A 254 9.93 -15.35 -1.79
C ALA A 254 8.58 -15.69 -2.45
N HIS A 255 8.33 -16.97 -2.77
CA HIS A 255 7.04 -17.40 -3.31
C HIS A 255 5.91 -17.34 -2.28
N ALA A 256 6.20 -17.61 -1.01
CA ALA A 256 5.25 -17.39 0.08
C ALA A 256 4.85 -15.90 0.16
N ILE A 257 5.81 -14.97 0.02
CA ILE A 257 5.49 -13.53 -0.03
C ILE A 257 4.58 -13.22 -1.22
N GLN A 258 4.80 -13.82 -2.40
CA GLN A 258 3.90 -13.62 -3.55
C GLN A 258 2.49 -14.13 -3.26
N LYS A 259 2.37 -15.27 -2.57
CA LYS A 259 1.09 -15.88 -2.21
C LYS A 259 0.33 -15.04 -1.17
N HIS A 260 1.00 -14.55 -0.13
CA HIS A 260 0.38 -13.87 1.01
C HIS A 260 0.39 -12.33 0.91
N GLY A 261 1.20 -11.77 0.01
CA GLY A 261 1.29 -10.33 -0.27
C GLY A 261 2.18 -9.54 0.70
N VAL A 262 2.52 -10.08 1.87
CA VAL A 262 3.29 -9.38 2.91
C VAL A 262 4.39 -10.28 3.47
N GLY A 263 5.60 -9.74 3.55
CA GLY A 263 6.74 -10.39 4.20
C GLY A 263 7.49 -9.42 5.11
N VAL A 264 7.96 -9.92 6.25
CA VAL A 264 8.84 -9.20 7.17
C VAL A 264 10.14 -9.99 7.30
N LYS A 265 11.28 -9.31 7.17
CA LYS A 265 12.58 -9.96 7.01
C LYS A 265 13.62 -9.42 7.99
N CYS A 266 14.26 -10.32 8.70
CA CYS A 266 15.45 -10.08 9.50
C CYS A 266 16.72 -9.97 8.62
N ALA A 267 17.77 -9.30 9.11
CA ALA A 267 19.01 -9.18 8.37
C ALA A 267 19.73 -10.54 8.29
N THR A 268 20.37 -10.80 7.14
CA THR A 268 20.96 -12.09 6.80
C THR A 268 22.39 -11.90 6.29
N ILE A 269 23.28 -12.82 6.63
CA ILE A 269 24.65 -12.87 6.10
C ILE A 269 24.62 -13.09 4.59
N THR A 270 25.44 -12.37 3.84
CA THR A 270 25.81 -12.75 2.47
C THR A 270 27.27 -13.21 2.55
N PRO A 271 27.57 -14.50 2.38
CA PRO A 271 28.89 -15.03 2.69
C PRO A 271 29.92 -14.56 1.66
N ASP A 272 31.10 -14.20 2.15
CA ASP A 272 32.36 -14.09 1.39
C ASP A 272 33.24 -15.30 1.71
N GLU A 273 34.49 -15.31 1.22
CA GLU A 273 35.44 -16.42 1.45
C GLU A 273 35.66 -16.69 2.95
N ALA A 274 35.74 -15.65 3.77
CA ALA A 274 35.94 -15.79 5.21
C ALA A 274 34.72 -16.41 5.90
N ARG A 275 33.50 -16.00 5.50
CA ARG A 275 32.27 -16.59 6.03
C ARG A 275 32.06 -18.03 5.56
N VAL A 276 32.52 -18.40 4.36
CA VAL A 276 32.51 -19.81 3.91
C VAL A 276 33.35 -20.69 4.83
N GLU A 277 34.54 -20.23 5.21
CA GLU A 277 35.42 -20.94 6.15
C GLU A 277 34.84 -20.97 7.57
N GLU A 278 34.38 -19.83 8.09
CA GLU A 278 33.84 -19.69 9.45
C GLU A 278 32.66 -20.62 9.72
N PHE A 279 31.74 -20.74 8.77
CA PHE A 279 30.52 -21.54 8.93
C PHE A 279 30.59 -22.92 8.25
N GLY A 280 31.70 -23.26 7.58
CA GLY A 280 31.86 -24.53 6.87
C GLY A 280 30.86 -24.72 5.73
N LEU A 281 30.61 -23.66 4.95
CA LEU A 281 29.56 -23.65 3.92
C LEU A 281 29.94 -24.51 2.70
N LYS A 282 28.95 -25.17 2.08
CA LYS A 282 29.12 -25.93 0.83
C LYS A 282 29.63 -25.05 -0.31
N GLN A 283 29.15 -23.80 -0.37
CA GLN A 283 29.58 -22.81 -1.35
C GLN A 283 29.25 -21.38 -0.89
N MET A 284 29.78 -20.41 -1.63
CA MET A 284 29.47 -18.99 -1.43
C MET A 284 28.06 -18.68 -1.97
N TRP A 285 27.05 -18.87 -1.13
CA TRP A 285 25.65 -18.61 -1.49
C TRP A 285 25.40 -17.15 -1.88
N ARG A 286 24.47 -16.96 -2.82
CA ARG A 286 24.05 -15.61 -3.25
C ARG A 286 23.33 -14.87 -2.11
N SER A 287 23.25 -13.55 -2.22
CA SER A 287 22.53 -12.74 -1.23
C SER A 287 21.04 -13.08 -1.23
N PRO A 288 20.44 -13.43 -0.07
CA PRO A 288 19.01 -13.71 0.02
C PRO A 288 18.15 -12.52 -0.44
N ASN A 289 18.61 -11.31 -0.12
CA ASN A 289 17.95 -10.08 -0.55
C ASN A 289 17.90 -9.97 -2.09
N GLY A 290 18.96 -10.39 -2.78
CA GLY A 290 19.02 -10.41 -4.24
C GLY A 290 18.03 -11.41 -4.82
N THR A 291 18.02 -12.64 -4.29
CA THR A 291 17.10 -13.71 -4.71
C THR A 291 15.64 -13.30 -4.53
N ILE A 292 15.25 -12.79 -3.36
CA ILE A 292 13.88 -12.34 -3.07
C ILE A 292 13.48 -11.21 -4.02
N ARG A 293 14.32 -10.19 -4.21
CA ARG A 293 14.04 -9.08 -5.15
C ARG A 293 13.91 -9.56 -6.59
N ASN A 294 14.69 -10.58 -6.97
CA ASN A 294 14.64 -11.13 -8.32
C ASN A 294 13.32 -11.85 -8.61
N ILE A 295 12.72 -12.47 -7.60
CA ILE A 295 11.44 -13.18 -7.70
C ILE A 295 10.26 -12.19 -7.59
N LEU A 296 10.30 -11.27 -6.61
CA LEU A 296 9.23 -10.32 -6.37
C LEU A 296 9.20 -9.14 -7.36
N GLY A 297 10.37 -8.70 -7.83
CA GLY A 297 10.53 -7.44 -8.54
C GLY A 297 10.28 -6.22 -7.65
N GLY A 298 10.02 -5.07 -8.29
CA GLY A 298 9.55 -3.86 -7.61
C GLY A 298 10.63 -2.81 -7.27
N VAL A 299 10.27 -1.93 -6.34
CA VAL A 299 11.03 -0.73 -5.95
C VAL A 299 11.26 -0.75 -4.46
N ILE A 300 12.49 -0.47 -4.04
CA ILE A 300 12.86 -0.41 -2.63
C ILE A 300 12.86 1.05 -2.20
N PHE A 301 11.89 1.44 -1.38
CA PHE A 301 11.90 2.75 -0.74
C PHE A 301 12.67 2.69 0.57
N ARG A 302 13.65 3.58 0.74
CA ARG A 302 14.40 3.75 1.98
C ARG A 302 14.15 5.15 2.51
N GLU A 303 13.65 5.23 3.74
CA GLU A 303 13.35 6.47 4.44
C GLU A 303 14.04 6.45 5.82
N PRO A 304 14.71 7.54 6.25
CA PRO A 304 15.27 7.62 7.59
C PRO A 304 14.18 7.80 8.65
N ILE A 305 14.36 7.16 9.80
CA ILE A 305 13.56 7.45 11.01
C ILE A 305 14.18 8.67 11.68
N ILE A 306 13.46 9.79 11.69
CA ILE A 306 13.94 11.05 12.28
C ILE A 306 13.60 11.09 13.76
N ILE A 307 14.64 11.27 14.60
CA ILE A 307 14.50 11.45 16.05
C ILE A 307 14.95 12.87 16.38
N SER A 308 14.09 13.66 17.03
CA SER A 308 14.26 15.10 17.21
C SER A 308 15.54 15.50 17.96
N ASN A 309 16.03 14.65 18.85
CA ASN A 309 17.24 14.88 19.66
C ASN A 309 18.53 14.31 19.05
N ILE A 310 18.47 13.70 17.86
CA ILE A 310 19.66 13.20 17.16
C ILE A 310 20.09 14.21 16.09
N PRO A 311 21.28 14.83 16.21
CA PRO A 311 21.79 15.75 15.21
C PRO A 311 21.97 15.09 13.85
N ARG A 312 21.73 15.85 12.79
CA ARG A 312 21.88 15.39 11.39
C ARG A 312 23.24 15.81 10.84
N LEU A 313 23.81 14.95 10.00
CA LEU A 313 25.09 15.23 9.32
C LEU A 313 24.99 16.48 8.42
N VAL A 314 23.86 16.63 7.72
CA VAL A 314 23.51 17.85 6.98
C VAL A 314 22.43 18.58 7.78
N PRO A 315 22.77 19.67 8.49
CA PRO A 315 21.84 20.32 9.43
C PRO A 315 20.55 20.82 8.78
N GLY A 316 20.61 21.21 7.49
CA GLY A 316 19.45 21.70 6.74
C GLY A 316 18.39 20.65 6.39
N TRP A 317 18.68 19.35 6.56
CA TRP A 317 17.75 18.27 6.23
C TRP A 317 16.67 18.10 7.31
N ASN A 318 15.72 19.02 7.35
CA ASN A 318 14.65 19.03 8.35
C ASN A 318 13.45 18.14 7.98
N LYS A 319 13.49 17.50 6.81
CA LYS A 319 12.51 16.52 6.33
C LYS A 319 13.23 15.26 5.85
N PRO A 320 12.65 14.06 6.01
CA PRO A 320 13.19 12.82 5.45
C PRO A 320 13.46 12.93 3.94
N ILE A 321 14.56 12.34 3.48
CA ILE A 321 14.79 12.09 2.05
C ILE A 321 14.51 10.60 1.80
N ILE A 322 13.59 10.34 0.88
CA ILE A 322 13.18 8.98 0.52
C ILE A 322 13.89 8.58 -0.77
N ILE A 323 14.63 7.47 -0.72
CA ILE A 323 15.30 6.92 -1.90
C ILE A 323 14.49 5.75 -2.43
N GLY A 324 13.86 5.94 -3.59
CA GLY A 324 13.26 4.87 -4.40
C GLY A 324 14.34 4.21 -5.27
N ARG A 325 14.80 3.02 -4.89
CA ARG A 325 15.80 2.25 -5.64
C ARG A 325 15.11 1.25 -6.56
N HIS A 326 15.42 1.30 -7.85
CA HIS A 326 15.04 0.25 -8.80
C HIS A 326 15.80 -1.04 -8.49
N ALA A 327 15.05 -2.14 -8.32
CA ALA A 327 15.60 -3.41 -7.85
C ALA A 327 15.66 -4.48 -8.95
N PHE A 328 15.90 -4.08 -10.21
CA PHE A 328 15.94 -4.99 -11.36
C PHE A 328 16.97 -4.54 -12.40
N GLY A 329 17.68 -5.51 -12.99
CA GLY A 329 18.62 -5.27 -14.10
C GLY A 329 19.94 -4.62 -13.66
N ASP A 330 20.53 -3.86 -14.59
CA ASP A 330 21.76 -3.08 -14.42
C ASP A 330 22.93 -3.95 -13.91
N GLN A 331 23.82 -3.38 -13.08
CA GLN A 331 25.01 -4.10 -12.59
C GLN A 331 24.65 -5.35 -11.77
N TYR A 332 23.46 -5.40 -11.16
CA TYR A 332 23.03 -6.52 -10.34
C TYR A 332 22.70 -7.79 -11.15
N ARG A 333 22.60 -7.67 -12.48
CA ARG A 333 22.39 -8.79 -13.42
C ARG A 333 23.30 -8.67 -14.65
N ALA A 334 24.43 -8.00 -14.49
CA ALA A 334 25.41 -7.89 -15.56
C ALA A 334 26.13 -9.22 -15.79
N THR A 335 26.68 -9.39 -16.98
CA THR A 335 27.70 -10.40 -17.27
C THR A 335 29.01 -9.69 -17.48
N ASP A 336 30.02 -10.04 -16.69
CA ASP A 336 31.37 -9.49 -16.76
C ASP A 336 32.42 -10.58 -16.93
N PHE A 337 33.55 -10.22 -17.55
CA PHE A 337 34.65 -11.15 -17.81
C PHE A 337 35.97 -10.41 -18.06
N ARG A 338 37.07 -11.16 -17.95
CA ARG A 338 38.42 -10.72 -18.36
C ARG A 338 38.74 -11.28 -19.75
N PHE A 339 39.47 -10.52 -20.56
CA PHE A 339 40.00 -10.96 -21.84
C PHE A 339 41.51 -10.66 -21.90
N ALA A 340 42.25 -11.41 -22.71
CA ALA A 340 43.69 -11.30 -22.85
C ALA A 340 44.09 -11.00 -24.30
N GLY A 341 45.11 -10.15 -24.47
CA GLY A 341 45.66 -9.78 -25.77
C GLY A 341 44.79 -8.84 -26.62
N GLU A 342 45.28 -8.57 -27.83
CA GLU A 342 44.60 -7.73 -28.82
C GLU A 342 43.37 -8.45 -29.40
N GLY A 343 42.30 -7.71 -29.71
CA GLY A 343 41.09 -8.28 -30.34
C GLY A 343 39.86 -7.37 -30.33
N THR A 344 38.80 -7.76 -31.04
CA THR A 344 37.56 -6.98 -31.11
C THR A 344 36.53 -7.43 -30.07
N LEU A 345 36.04 -6.49 -29.26
CA LEU A 345 34.90 -6.69 -28.37
C LEU A 345 33.60 -6.29 -29.08
N THR A 346 32.66 -7.23 -29.22
CA THR A 346 31.33 -6.98 -29.81
C THR A 346 30.21 -7.43 -28.89
N VAL A 347 29.04 -6.80 -29.00
CA VAL A 347 27.78 -7.24 -28.37
C VAL A 347 26.72 -7.46 -29.44
N GLU A 348 25.93 -8.52 -29.30
CA GLU A 348 24.93 -8.93 -30.29
C GLU A 348 23.57 -9.22 -29.63
N PHE A 349 22.49 -8.79 -30.28
CA PHE A 349 21.12 -9.12 -29.92
C PHE A 349 20.41 -9.82 -31.08
N THR A 350 19.97 -11.05 -30.87
CA THR A 350 19.25 -11.86 -31.87
C THR A 350 17.75 -11.87 -31.55
N PRO A 351 16.90 -11.24 -32.39
CA PRO A 351 15.45 -11.28 -32.21
C PRO A 351 14.89 -12.72 -32.30
N LYS A 352 13.93 -13.06 -31.44
CA LYS A 352 13.29 -14.40 -31.44
C LYS A 352 12.30 -14.60 -32.60
N ASP A 353 11.79 -13.51 -33.17
CA ASP A 353 10.86 -13.52 -34.30
C ASP A 353 11.55 -13.79 -35.65
N GLY A 354 12.86 -14.06 -35.63
CA GLY A 354 13.65 -14.30 -36.84
C GLY A 354 14.09 -13.02 -37.55
N GLY A 355 13.91 -11.85 -36.92
CA GLY A 355 14.47 -10.59 -37.43
C GLY A 355 16.01 -10.61 -37.45
N GLU A 356 16.59 -9.69 -38.23
CA GLU A 356 18.05 -9.57 -38.38
C GLU A 356 18.75 -9.30 -37.03
N PRO A 357 19.83 -10.04 -36.69
CA PRO A 357 20.61 -9.78 -35.49
C PRO A 357 21.23 -8.37 -35.50
N GLN A 358 21.17 -7.71 -34.35
CA GLN A 358 21.81 -6.41 -34.15
C GLN A 358 23.18 -6.62 -33.51
N LYS A 359 24.24 -6.31 -34.25
CA LYS A 359 25.63 -6.43 -33.77
C LYS A 359 26.29 -5.06 -33.64
N PHE A 360 26.92 -4.82 -32.50
CA PHE A 360 27.59 -3.58 -32.17
C PHE A 360 29.03 -3.86 -31.77
N GLU A 361 29.98 -3.15 -32.39
CA GLU A 361 31.36 -3.12 -31.92
C GLU A 361 31.46 -2.19 -30.71
N VAL A 362 32.05 -2.70 -29.63
CA VAL A 362 32.21 -1.98 -28.36
C VAL A 362 33.60 -1.36 -28.30
N TYR A 363 34.64 -2.13 -28.61
CA TYR A 363 36.03 -1.68 -28.51
C TYR A 363 36.98 -2.57 -29.32
N GLN A 364 38.08 -1.97 -29.81
CA GLN A 364 39.23 -2.68 -30.39
C GLN A 364 40.33 -2.72 -29.32
N SER A 365 40.52 -3.87 -28.69
CA SER A 365 41.50 -4.05 -27.63
C SER A 365 42.92 -4.12 -28.17
N LEU A 366 43.84 -3.44 -27.47
CA LEU A 366 45.29 -3.46 -27.70
C LEU A 366 46.05 -4.29 -26.63
N GLY A 367 45.35 -5.05 -25.79
CA GLY A 367 45.94 -5.84 -24.71
C GLY A 367 44.92 -6.40 -23.72
N ASP A 368 45.39 -6.86 -22.57
CA ASP A 368 44.53 -7.44 -21.54
C ASP A 368 43.52 -6.43 -20.98
N GLY A 369 42.31 -6.90 -20.64
CA GLY A 369 41.25 -6.02 -20.14
C GLY A 369 40.06 -6.75 -19.54
N VAL A 370 39.02 -5.97 -19.27
CA VAL A 370 37.75 -6.43 -18.68
C VAL A 370 36.57 -5.83 -19.43
N ALA A 371 35.47 -6.57 -19.51
CA ALA A 371 34.23 -6.13 -20.14
C ALA A 371 33.03 -6.44 -19.25
N GLN A 372 31.97 -5.66 -19.41
CA GLN A 372 30.68 -5.85 -18.75
C GLN A 372 29.54 -5.51 -19.70
N VAL A 373 28.50 -6.34 -19.74
CA VAL A 373 27.22 -6.06 -20.41
C VAL A 373 26.09 -6.10 -19.39
N GLN A 374 25.21 -5.11 -19.42
CA GLN A 374 24.05 -5.00 -18.54
C GLN A 374 22.79 -4.64 -19.33
N TYR A 375 21.62 -4.94 -18.77
CA TYR A 375 20.34 -4.75 -19.45
C TYR A 375 19.25 -4.33 -18.45
N ASN A 376 18.19 -3.74 -18.99
CA ASN A 376 16.96 -3.49 -18.26
C ASN A 376 15.76 -3.68 -19.21
N LEU A 377 14.56 -3.73 -18.64
CA LEU A 377 13.32 -3.95 -19.39
C LEU A 377 12.38 -2.77 -19.23
N ASP A 378 11.81 -2.32 -20.33
CA ASP A 378 10.77 -1.28 -20.38
C ASP A 378 9.64 -1.50 -19.36
N ALA A 379 9.17 -2.75 -19.21
CA ALA A 379 8.13 -3.09 -18.24
C ALA A 379 8.58 -2.79 -16.79
N SER A 380 9.80 -3.20 -16.44
CA SER A 380 10.37 -2.96 -15.11
C SER A 380 10.58 -1.46 -14.84
N ILE A 381 11.03 -0.70 -15.85
CA ILE A 381 11.20 0.75 -15.73
C ILE A 381 9.84 1.45 -15.57
N ARG A 382 8.80 1.00 -16.28
CA ARG A 382 7.43 1.53 -16.11
C ARG A 382 6.89 1.26 -14.71
N ASP A 383 7.11 0.07 -14.18
CA ASP A 383 6.72 -0.26 -12.81
C ASP A 383 7.48 0.59 -11.79
N PHE A 384 8.78 0.82 -12.02
CA PHE A 384 9.59 1.73 -11.20
C PHE A 384 9.06 3.16 -11.23
N ALA A 385 8.73 3.69 -12.41
CA ALA A 385 8.12 5.00 -12.57
C ALA A 385 6.78 5.11 -11.84
N ARG A 386 5.89 4.14 -12.07
CA ARG A 386 4.57 4.07 -11.46
C ARG A 386 4.66 4.06 -9.95
N ALA A 387 5.43 3.14 -9.38
CA ALA A 387 5.56 3.02 -7.93
C ALA A 387 6.16 4.29 -7.30
N SER A 388 7.18 4.89 -7.93
CA SER A 388 7.82 6.11 -7.41
C SER A 388 6.88 7.31 -7.40
N LEU A 389 6.11 7.51 -8.47
CA LEU A 389 5.18 8.63 -8.60
C LEU A 389 3.95 8.47 -7.67
N ILE A 390 3.40 7.26 -7.59
CA ILE A 390 2.27 6.96 -6.68
C ILE A 390 2.71 7.10 -5.21
N TYR A 391 3.90 6.60 -4.87
CA TYR A 391 4.44 6.74 -3.51
C TYR A 391 4.72 8.21 -3.15
N SER A 392 5.12 9.03 -4.12
CA SER A 392 5.27 10.48 -3.92
C SER A 392 3.94 11.17 -3.61
N LEU A 393 2.85 10.82 -4.31
CA LEU A 393 1.51 11.34 -4.01
C LEU A 393 1.07 10.97 -2.60
N SER A 394 1.33 9.73 -2.16
CA SER A 394 0.94 9.30 -0.81
C SER A 394 1.79 9.94 0.29
N ARG A 395 3.09 10.16 0.05
CA ARG A 395 3.98 10.84 1.01
C ARG A 395 3.92 12.36 0.93
N ASN A 396 3.33 12.92 -0.14
CA ASN A 396 3.33 14.33 -0.47
C ASN A 396 4.75 14.92 -0.62
N TYR A 397 5.60 14.28 -1.44
CA TYR A 397 6.96 14.71 -1.74
C TYR A 397 7.15 14.95 -3.25
N PRO A 398 7.96 15.93 -3.68
CA PRO A 398 8.38 16.02 -5.08
C PRO A 398 9.28 14.83 -5.47
N VAL A 399 9.33 14.52 -6.76
CA VAL A 399 10.13 13.40 -7.29
C VAL A 399 11.30 13.90 -8.11
N TYR A 400 12.49 13.37 -7.81
CA TYR A 400 13.68 13.57 -8.61
C TYR A 400 14.15 12.23 -9.20
N LEU A 401 14.22 12.13 -10.52
CA LEU A 401 14.88 11.02 -11.21
C LEU A 401 16.29 11.46 -11.61
N SER A 402 17.32 10.76 -11.10
CA SER A 402 18.69 10.96 -11.55
C SER A 402 19.13 9.90 -12.55
N THR A 403 19.68 10.34 -13.68
CA THR A 403 20.39 9.46 -14.62
C THR A 403 21.65 10.14 -15.20
N LYS A 404 22.39 9.45 -16.06
CA LYS A 404 23.50 9.96 -16.86
C LYS A 404 23.19 9.91 -18.36
N ASN A 405 21.96 10.26 -18.74
CA ASN A 405 21.48 10.25 -20.13
C ASN A 405 22.27 11.10 -21.14
N THR A 406 23.11 12.03 -20.69
CA THR A 406 24.02 12.75 -21.60
C THR A 406 25.12 11.83 -22.17
N ILE A 407 25.50 10.80 -21.41
CA ILE A 407 26.49 9.77 -21.77
C ILE A 407 25.78 8.52 -22.27
N LEU A 408 24.90 7.93 -21.45
CA LEU A 408 24.12 6.75 -21.79
C LEU A 408 22.83 7.15 -22.52
N LYS A 409 22.98 7.66 -23.74
CA LYS A 409 21.88 8.31 -24.49
C LYS A 409 20.67 7.41 -24.70
N ALA A 410 20.90 6.17 -25.12
CA ALA A 410 19.82 5.20 -25.34
C ALA A 410 19.32 4.61 -24.01
N TYR A 411 20.24 4.09 -23.19
CA TYR A 411 19.90 3.36 -21.95
C TYR A 411 19.23 4.27 -20.91
N ASP A 412 19.93 5.30 -20.44
CA ASP A 412 19.40 6.23 -19.43
C ASP A 412 18.40 7.22 -20.01
N GLY A 413 18.45 7.48 -21.32
CA GLY A 413 17.40 8.21 -22.03
C GLY A 413 16.07 7.48 -21.93
N ARG A 414 16.07 6.15 -22.05
CA ARG A 414 14.85 5.34 -21.94
C ARG A 414 14.18 5.46 -20.57
N PHE A 415 14.96 5.48 -19.48
CA PHE A 415 14.44 5.74 -18.13
C PHE A 415 13.75 7.11 -18.04
N LYS A 416 14.43 8.16 -18.51
CA LYS A 416 13.87 9.52 -18.52
C LYS A 416 12.54 9.57 -19.28
N ASP A 417 12.51 9.01 -20.48
CA ASP A 417 11.35 9.08 -21.37
C ASP A 417 10.15 8.31 -20.79
N ILE A 418 10.39 7.13 -20.21
CA ILE A 418 9.34 6.32 -19.57
C ILE A 418 8.75 7.06 -18.35
N PHE A 419 9.58 7.62 -17.48
CA PHE A 419 9.10 8.39 -16.32
C PHE A 419 8.29 9.62 -16.75
N GLN A 420 8.79 10.37 -17.73
CA GLN A 420 8.07 11.54 -18.27
C GLN A 420 6.74 11.14 -18.90
N GLY A 421 6.70 10.04 -19.66
CA GLY A 421 5.47 9.51 -20.23
C GLY A 421 4.47 9.09 -19.16
N HIS A 422 4.91 8.38 -18.12
CA HIS A 422 4.03 7.93 -17.05
C HIS A 422 3.39 9.10 -16.29
N LEU A 423 4.19 10.12 -15.94
CA LEU A 423 3.69 11.34 -15.31
C LEU A 423 2.57 11.98 -16.16
N ARG A 424 2.87 12.31 -17.42
CA ARG A 424 1.96 13.02 -18.33
C ARG A 424 0.64 12.30 -18.53
N HIS A 425 0.68 10.98 -18.69
CA HIS A 425 -0.50 10.20 -19.09
C HIS A 425 -1.32 9.65 -17.92
N ARG A 426 -0.79 9.62 -16.70
CA ARG A 426 -1.44 8.91 -15.58
C ARG A 426 -1.66 9.75 -14.33
N VAL A 427 -0.75 10.66 -13.99
CA VAL A 427 -0.75 11.28 -12.65
C VAL A 427 -0.50 12.80 -12.67
N GLN A 428 -0.38 13.42 -13.85
CA GLN A 428 -0.11 14.86 -14.00
C GLN A 428 -1.12 15.73 -13.22
N GLU A 429 -2.42 15.53 -13.45
CA GLU A 429 -3.48 16.30 -12.77
C GLU A 429 -3.43 16.14 -11.25
N GLN A 430 -3.09 14.93 -10.77
CA GLN A 430 -2.97 14.65 -9.33
C GLN A 430 -1.75 15.37 -8.72
N PHE A 431 -0.63 15.42 -9.45
CA PHE A 431 0.56 16.15 -9.03
C PHE A 431 0.29 17.65 -8.98
N GLU A 432 -0.36 18.21 -10.00
CA GLU A 432 -0.73 19.63 -10.06
C GLU A 432 -1.69 20.01 -8.93
N ALA A 433 -2.74 19.21 -8.71
CA ALA A 433 -3.68 19.42 -7.62
C ALA A 433 -3.02 19.34 -6.23
N ALA A 434 -1.97 18.52 -6.08
CA ALA A 434 -1.18 18.41 -4.85
C ALA A 434 -0.05 19.45 -4.74
N GLY A 435 0.19 20.28 -5.77
CA GLY A 435 1.33 21.22 -5.81
C GLY A 435 2.70 20.53 -5.86
N LEU A 436 2.76 19.28 -6.34
CA LEU A 436 3.97 18.48 -6.42
C LEU A 436 4.66 18.61 -7.78
N THR A 437 5.97 18.40 -7.80
CA THR A 437 6.79 18.47 -9.02
C THR A 437 7.53 17.16 -9.27
N TYR A 438 7.79 16.90 -10.55
CA TYR A 438 8.71 15.87 -11.00
C TYR A 438 9.82 16.53 -11.83
N GLU A 439 11.07 16.18 -11.52
CA GLU A 439 12.23 16.67 -12.27
C GLU A 439 13.21 15.53 -12.59
N HIS A 440 13.62 15.47 -13.86
CA HIS A 440 14.78 14.67 -14.26
C HIS A 440 16.05 15.50 -14.13
N ARG A 441 17.05 15.00 -13.40
CA ARG A 441 18.35 15.67 -13.24
C ARG A 441 19.52 14.76 -13.63
N PRO A 442 20.59 15.30 -14.24
CA PRO A 442 21.84 14.58 -14.34
C PRO A 442 22.36 14.23 -12.93
N HIS A 443 22.86 13.01 -12.73
CA HIS A 443 23.27 12.52 -11.39
C HIS A 443 24.18 13.51 -10.63
N ARG A 444 25.19 14.07 -11.30
CA ARG A 444 26.11 15.07 -10.70
C ARG A 444 25.40 16.31 -10.17
N ARG A 445 24.31 16.75 -10.80
CA ARG A 445 23.54 17.91 -10.35
C ARG A 445 22.64 17.57 -9.16
N LEU A 446 22.04 16.38 -9.14
CA LEU A 446 21.16 15.98 -8.04
C LEU A 446 21.94 15.88 -6.72
N VAL A 447 23.09 15.20 -6.73
CA VAL A 447 23.91 15.02 -5.51
C VAL A 447 24.49 16.33 -4.98
N ALA A 448 24.65 17.35 -5.84
CA ALA A 448 25.13 18.67 -5.44
C ALA A 448 24.01 19.59 -4.93
N SER A 449 22.74 19.28 -5.25
CA SER A 449 21.58 20.07 -4.81
C SER A 449 20.91 19.55 -3.53
N ALA A 450 21.37 18.39 -3.04
CA ALA A 450 20.80 17.70 -1.89
C ALA A 450 21.27 18.32 -0.58
#